data_AF-A0A535ZK56-F1
#
_entry.id   AF-A0A535ZK56-F1
#
_cell.length_a   1.000
_cell.length_b   1.000
_cell.length_c   1.000
_cell.angle_alpha   90.00
_cell.angle_beta   90.00
_cell.angle_gamma   90.00
#
_symmetry.space_group_name_H-M   'P 1'
#
loop_
_entity.id
_entity.type
_entity.pdbx_description
1 polymer ?
#
loop_
_entity_poly.entity_id
_entity_poly.type
_entity_poly.pdbx_seq_one_letter_code
_entity_poly.pdbx_strand_id
1 'polypeptide(L)'
;MTLQVAVIGIDGSGKSTLASSLAVVIAAERRLIAGSIAGSAAADEFWIRAPAIDLAGHALHPGGYAIAARLNVLVRRLSHLVVDHKALYPAAKVFQMLLQDNAAVKLSHRYHVDVMVSDGNLLLSGAGRAFNYRGPAENPPTTDDIDHAFKHLLEGTRLGPESRGHLPDLTTADALAFTARLTRMQGVWIPDRVIFLDLTPEAAVDRVRARGAKMDRHENPTDLSVAREGYMRVLDVVRRNKGADSVHVIDVGRMRPGEVLAAATLALNPQLSTIPSEGATRAGALHEATGKRSVARRVLSYPYLGRYLVRRFFEGAWREPLFPLSAPGRAFLRDGYSAGIMRLIYDQPSRPPLVERAFYGYPLHRAVRDRLAILERGIEAELRRRLSAGAEVRIFTAPSGFAYDLRRPLVTLANENRDQMRRILLVAADLDPAGDLGGELKIAIDRIGVRFEFVRGDLTSADFRTECERFGPFDLGLFVGLSSWLPKQPMLEHLRWLRANLAPDGVLVTDCFTPAAYAVGGAAMGYRANYYPPDVMRAVLDYCGFDGLGATVESGRDEINHVLHARVLSSEP
;
A
#
# COMPACT_ATOMS: atom_id res chain seq x y z
N MET A 1 0.16 7.95 -23.18
CA MET A 1 1.14 6.85 -23.12
C MET A 1 1.43 6.60 -21.65
N THR A 2 1.57 5.34 -21.22
CA THR A 2 1.93 5.00 -19.83
C THR A 2 3.44 4.83 -19.72
N LEU A 3 4.08 5.52 -18.77
CA LEU A 3 5.49 5.33 -18.43
C LEU A 3 5.66 3.97 -17.74
N GLN A 4 6.43 3.05 -18.35
CA GLN A 4 6.70 1.74 -17.76
C GLN A 4 8.03 1.75 -16.98
N VAL A 5 7.95 1.45 -15.68
CA VAL A 5 9.09 1.43 -14.76
C VAL A 5 9.29 0.02 -14.23
N ALA A 6 10.52 -0.51 -14.29
CA ALA A 6 10.87 -1.78 -13.65
C ALA A 6 11.77 -1.57 -12.44
N VAL A 7 11.44 -2.20 -11.31
CA VAL A 7 12.29 -2.30 -10.13
C VAL A 7 13.01 -3.64 -10.17
N ILE A 8 14.34 -3.60 -10.16
CA ILE A 8 15.20 -4.78 -10.23
C ILE A 8 16.11 -4.80 -9.00
N GLY A 9 16.44 -5.99 -8.52
CA GLY A 9 17.37 -6.20 -7.42
C GLY A 9 17.88 -7.63 -7.45
N ILE A 10 19.06 -7.85 -6.87
CA ILE A 10 19.70 -9.17 -6.86
C ILE A 10 19.10 -10.08 -5.78
N ASP A 11 18.48 -9.52 -4.75
CA ASP A 11 17.78 -10.25 -3.71
C ASP A 11 16.26 -10.26 -3.96
N GLY A 12 15.56 -11.17 -3.29
CA GLY A 12 14.10 -11.23 -3.31
C GLY A 12 13.43 -10.12 -2.50
N SER A 13 14.17 -9.43 -1.63
CA SER A 13 13.63 -8.54 -0.61
C SER A 13 13.33 -7.13 -1.13
N GLY A 14 12.36 -6.44 -0.53
CA GLY A 14 12.14 -4.99 -0.70
C GLY A 14 11.56 -4.50 -2.04
N LYS A 15 11.78 -5.19 -3.17
CA LYS A 15 11.31 -4.74 -4.51
C LYS A 15 9.80 -4.55 -4.58
N SER A 16 9.05 -5.55 -4.11
CA SER A 16 7.59 -5.57 -4.16
C SER A 16 6.98 -4.50 -3.27
N THR A 17 7.53 -4.32 -2.06
CA THR A 17 7.14 -3.25 -1.14
C THR A 17 7.49 -1.88 -1.72
N LEU A 18 8.67 -1.71 -2.35
CA LEU A 18 9.04 -0.49 -3.04
C LEU A 18 8.08 -0.18 -4.19
N ALA A 19 7.79 -1.15 -5.07
CA ALA A 19 6.88 -0.95 -6.20
C ALA A 19 5.49 -0.48 -5.74
N SER A 20 4.93 -1.13 -4.71
CA SER A 20 3.63 -0.75 -4.13
C SER A 20 3.64 0.63 -3.49
N SER A 21 4.68 0.93 -2.71
CA SER A 21 4.77 2.19 -1.96
C SER A 21 5.13 3.38 -2.86
N LEU A 22 5.95 3.15 -3.89
CA LEU A 22 6.27 4.14 -4.91
C LEU A 22 5.03 4.55 -5.70
N ALA A 23 4.11 3.63 -6.01
CA ALA A 23 2.83 4.02 -6.61
C ALA A 23 1.96 4.88 -5.68
N VAL A 24 2.02 4.68 -4.35
CA VAL A 24 1.33 5.59 -3.39
C VAL A 24 1.93 6.98 -3.46
N VAL A 25 3.27 7.09 -3.40
CA VAL A 25 3.99 8.37 -3.39
C VAL A 25 3.83 9.11 -4.71
N ILE A 26 3.94 8.44 -5.86
CA ILE A 26 3.70 9.06 -7.18
C ILE A 26 2.27 9.58 -7.26
N ALA A 27 1.27 8.79 -6.84
CA ALA A 27 -0.12 9.22 -6.87
C ALA A 27 -0.39 10.42 -5.93
N ALA A 28 0.31 10.49 -4.80
CA ALA A 28 0.22 11.61 -3.88
C ALA A 28 0.92 12.86 -4.43
N GLU A 29 2.22 12.80 -4.67
CA GLU A 29 3.06 13.97 -4.91
C GLU A 29 3.00 14.49 -6.33
N ARG A 30 2.74 13.60 -7.30
CA ARG A 30 2.63 13.98 -8.73
C ARG A 30 1.20 14.09 -9.19
N ARG A 31 0.24 13.69 -8.35
CA ARG A 31 -1.19 13.67 -8.67
C ARG A 31 -1.49 12.87 -9.95
N LEU A 32 -0.72 11.81 -10.18
CA LEU A 32 -0.86 10.91 -11.32
C LEU A 32 -1.62 9.64 -10.93
N ILE A 33 -2.18 8.93 -11.91
CA ILE A 33 -2.66 7.57 -11.72
C ILE A 33 -1.47 6.63 -11.85
N ALA A 34 -1.04 6.06 -10.72
CA ALA A 34 0.08 5.14 -10.65
C ALA A 34 -0.41 3.70 -10.46
N GLY A 35 0.06 2.80 -11.32
CA GLY A 35 -0.09 1.36 -11.15
C GLY A 35 1.15 0.75 -10.50
N SER A 36 0.96 -0.33 -9.77
CA SER A 36 2.07 -1.18 -9.35
C SER A 36 1.77 -2.66 -9.50
N ILE A 37 2.84 -3.43 -9.68
CA ILE A 37 2.85 -4.88 -9.60
C ILE A 37 3.83 -5.25 -8.50
N ALA A 38 3.35 -5.93 -7.46
CA ALA A 38 4.17 -6.37 -6.36
C ALA A 38 4.03 -7.88 -6.18
N GLY A 39 5.15 -8.59 -6.24
CA GLY A 39 5.18 -10.02 -5.94
C GLY A 39 5.00 -10.29 -4.45
N SER A 40 4.10 -11.21 -4.10
CA SER A 40 4.07 -11.86 -2.78
C SER A 40 4.32 -13.36 -2.91
N ALA A 41 4.65 -14.05 -1.81
CA ALA A 41 4.80 -15.50 -1.81
C ALA A 41 3.53 -16.24 -2.31
N ALA A 42 2.35 -15.60 -2.25
CA ALA A 42 1.07 -16.20 -2.63
C ALA A 42 0.57 -15.79 -4.03
N ALA A 43 0.88 -14.58 -4.50
CA ALA A 43 0.41 -14.02 -5.78
C ALA A 43 1.15 -12.72 -6.15
N ASP A 44 1.16 -12.32 -7.42
CA ASP A 44 1.38 -10.91 -7.76
C ASP A 44 0.11 -10.11 -7.51
N GLU A 45 0.29 -8.97 -6.86
CA GLU A 45 -0.77 -8.02 -6.61
C GLU A 45 -0.65 -6.84 -7.54
N PHE A 46 -1.76 -6.55 -8.22
CA PHE A 46 -1.87 -5.41 -9.11
C PHE A 46 -2.68 -4.33 -8.42
N TRP A 47 -2.04 -3.18 -8.22
CA TRP A 47 -2.63 -2.01 -7.61
C TRP A 47 -2.74 -0.89 -8.64
N ILE A 48 -3.84 -0.15 -8.60
CA ILE A 48 -4.03 1.06 -9.41
C ILE A 48 -4.49 2.16 -8.47
N ARG A 49 -3.61 3.13 -8.25
CA ARG A 49 -3.70 4.16 -7.24
C ARG A 49 -3.88 5.50 -7.93
N ALA A 50 -5.05 6.12 -7.75
CA ALA A 50 -5.27 7.51 -8.12
C ALA A 50 -5.01 8.43 -6.91
N PRO A 51 -4.86 9.75 -7.11
CA PRO A 51 -4.55 10.67 -6.01
C PRO A 51 -5.64 10.69 -4.93
N ALA A 52 -6.91 10.57 -5.33
CA ALA A 52 -8.04 10.60 -4.41
C ALA A 52 -8.43 9.22 -3.86
N ILE A 53 -8.33 8.16 -4.67
CA ILE A 53 -8.87 6.82 -4.37
C ILE A 53 -8.02 5.71 -4.98
N ASP A 54 -8.17 4.48 -4.49
CA ASP A 54 -7.70 3.30 -5.23
C ASP A 54 -8.76 2.84 -6.24
N LEU A 55 -8.32 2.63 -7.49
CA LEU A 55 -9.17 2.19 -8.61
C LEU A 55 -9.19 0.67 -8.76
N ALA A 56 -8.10 0.01 -8.33
CA ALA A 56 -7.98 -1.43 -8.25
C ALA A 56 -6.91 -1.84 -7.22
N GLY A 57 -7.02 -3.04 -6.67
CA GLY A 57 -6.08 -3.64 -5.72
C GLY A 57 -6.44 -5.08 -5.43
N HIS A 58 -5.79 -5.71 -4.46
CA HIS A 58 -6.12 -7.07 -4.04
C HIS A 58 -7.62 -7.20 -3.73
N ALA A 59 -8.32 -8.17 -4.34
CA ALA A 59 -9.78 -8.37 -4.21
C ALA A 59 -10.69 -7.17 -4.57
N LEU A 60 -10.13 -6.02 -4.98
CA LEU A 60 -10.81 -4.78 -5.32
C LEU A 60 -10.67 -4.51 -6.82
N HIS A 61 -11.67 -4.89 -7.61
CA HIS A 61 -11.68 -4.64 -9.05
C HIS A 61 -13.05 -4.16 -9.54
N PRO A 62 -13.51 -2.97 -9.11
CA PRO A 62 -14.84 -2.46 -9.47
C PRO A 62 -15.01 -2.29 -10.98
N GLY A 63 -13.94 -1.91 -11.69
CA GLY A 63 -13.86 -1.83 -13.16
C GLY A 63 -13.66 -3.17 -13.89
N GLY A 64 -13.51 -4.28 -13.14
CA GLY A 64 -13.19 -5.60 -13.68
C GLY A 64 -11.67 -5.87 -13.76
N TYR A 65 -11.30 -7.15 -13.68
CA TYR A 65 -9.90 -7.58 -13.62
C TYR A 65 -9.45 -8.18 -14.96
N ALA A 66 -8.23 -7.87 -15.43
CA ALA A 66 -7.72 -8.41 -16.68
C ALA A 66 -7.59 -9.94 -16.60
N ILE A 67 -7.94 -10.65 -17.67
CA ILE A 67 -7.81 -12.12 -17.73
C ILE A 67 -6.35 -12.52 -17.50
N ALA A 68 -5.39 -11.79 -18.08
CA ALA A 68 -3.97 -12.01 -17.86
C ALA A 68 -3.59 -11.92 -16.38
N ALA A 69 -4.16 -10.97 -15.63
CA ALA A 69 -3.91 -10.84 -14.20
C ALA A 69 -4.47 -12.03 -13.40
N ARG A 70 -5.64 -12.56 -13.79
CA ARG A 70 -6.23 -13.78 -13.20
C ARG A 70 -5.38 -15.01 -13.49
N LEU A 71 -4.97 -15.18 -14.74
CA LEU A 71 -4.11 -16.28 -15.16
C LEU A 71 -2.74 -16.19 -14.48
N ASN A 72 -2.20 -14.99 -14.29
CA ASN A 72 -0.94 -14.79 -13.57
C ASN A 72 -1.01 -15.34 -12.14
N VAL A 73 -2.09 -15.06 -11.41
CA VAL A 73 -2.30 -15.61 -10.05
C VAL A 73 -2.30 -17.14 -10.08
N LEU A 74 -3.01 -17.75 -11.02
CA LEU A 74 -3.06 -19.20 -11.17
C LEU A 74 -1.67 -19.78 -11.50
N VAL A 75 -1.01 -19.23 -12.52
CA VAL A 75 0.29 -19.70 -13.01
C VAL A 75 1.38 -19.53 -11.96
N ARG A 76 1.36 -18.44 -11.17
CA ARG A 76 2.29 -18.27 -10.06
C ARG A 76 2.12 -19.34 -8.98
N ARG A 77 0.88 -19.68 -8.63
CA ARG A 77 0.62 -20.80 -7.71
C ARG A 77 1.15 -22.12 -8.27
N LEU A 78 0.96 -22.35 -9.56
CA LEU A 78 1.48 -23.55 -10.23
C LEU A 78 3.01 -23.54 -10.34
N SER A 79 3.66 -22.40 -10.55
CA SER A 79 5.12 -22.32 -10.64
C SER A 79 5.80 -22.66 -9.31
N HIS A 80 5.15 -22.35 -8.18
CA HIS A 80 5.63 -22.77 -6.85
C HIS A 80 5.58 -24.30 -6.66
N LEU A 81 4.66 -25.02 -7.31
CA LEU A 81 4.61 -26.49 -7.23
C LEU A 81 5.78 -27.17 -7.94
N VAL A 82 6.43 -26.46 -8.87
CA VAL A 82 7.56 -26.97 -9.65
C VAL A 82 8.89 -26.32 -9.27
N VAL A 83 8.96 -25.58 -8.16
CA VAL A 83 10.15 -24.80 -7.75
C VAL A 83 11.41 -25.64 -7.62
N ASP A 84 11.28 -26.90 -7.18
CA ASP A 84 12.40 -27.83 -7.02
C ASP A 84 12.83 -28.47 -8.36
N HIS A 85 12.07 -28.29 -9.44
CA HIS A 85 12.32 -28.92 -10.73
C HIS A 85 13.14 -28.02 -11.67
N LYS A 86 14.44 -28.32 -11.80
CA LYS A 86 15.44 -27.51 -12.53
C LYS A 86 15.03 -27.08 -13.95
N ALA A 87 14.36 -27.94 -14.70
CA ALA A 87 13.95 -27.64 -16.07
C ALA A 87 12.59 -26.94 -16.19
N LEU A 88 11.66 -27.20 -15.26
CA LEU A 88 10.27 -26.73 -15.36
C LEU A 88 10.08 -25.37 -14.69
N TYR A 89 10.80 -25.12 -13.59
CA TYR A 89 10.70 -23.85 -12.87
C TYR A 89 11.07 -22.64 -13.73
N PRO A 90 12.21 -22.63 -14.47
CA PRO A 90 12.54 -21.48 -15.32
C PRO A 90 11.47 -21.22 -16.39
N ALA A 91 11.00 -22.26 -17.08
CA ALA A 91 9.95 -22.12 -18.09
C ALA A 91 8.63 -21.58 -17.50
N ALA A 92 8.19 -22.13 -16.35
CA ALA A 92 7.00 -21.67 -15.66
C ALA A 92 7.14 -20.21 -15.18
N LYS A 93 8.33 -19.81 -14.70
CA LYS A 93 8.62 -18.45 -14.24
C LYS A 93 8.63 -17.44 -15.39
N VAL A 94 9.24 -17.78 -16.52
CA VAL A 94 9.25 -16.92 -17.73
C VAL A 94 7.81 -16.75 -18.26
N PHE A 95 7.00 -17.82 -18.30
CA PHE A 95 5.59 -17.71 -18.68
C PHE A 95 4.76 -16.87 -17.70
N GLN A 96 4.99 -17.02 -16.39
CA GLN A 96 4.39 -16.18 -15.36
C GLN A 96 4.71 -14.70 -15.59
N MET A 97 5.98 -14.37 -15.82
CA MET A 97 6.40 -12.98 -16.08
C MET A 97 5.81 -12.41 -17.37
N LEU A 98 5.64 -13.23 -18.42
CA LEU A 98 4.93 -12.80 -19.64
C LEU A 98 3.47 -12.41 -19.34
N LEU A 99 2.77 -13.18 -18.50
CA LEU A 99 1.41 -12.87 -18.09
C LEU A 99 1.34 -11.63 -17.20
N GLN A 100 2.32 -11.47 -16.30
CA GLN A 100 2.48 -10.30 -15.45
C GLN A 100 2.62 -9.02 -16.27
N ASP A 101 3.55 -8.99 -17.23
CA ASP A 101 3.81 -7.82 -18.07
C ASP A 101 2.65 -7.53 -19.03
N ASN A 102 2.00 -8.56 -19.57
CA ASN A 102 0.78 -8.39 -20.36
C ASN A 102 -0.39 -7.87 -19.53
N ALA A 103 -0.49 -8.27 -18.25
CA ALA A 103 -1.49 -7.73 -17.33
C ALA A 103 -1.21 -6.25 -17.01
N ALA A 104 0.06 -5.88 -16.82
CA ALA A 104 0.51 -4.50 -16.62
C ALA A 104 0.00 -3.59 -17.74
N VAL A 105 0.26 -3.96 -19.00
CA VAL A 105 -0.16 -3.19 -20.17
C VAL A 105 -1.69 -3.10 -20.28
N LYS A 106 -2.39 -4.23 -20.10
CA LYS A 106 -3.87 -4.25 -20.18
C LYS A 106 -4.55 -3.44 -19.08
N LEU A 107 -4.01 -3.48 -17.86
CA LEU A 107 -4.52 -2.68 -16.75
C LEU A 107 -4.18 -1.20 -16.95
N SER A 108 -2.97 -0.90 -17.48
CA SER A 108 -2.57 0.46 -17.81
C SER A 108 -3.55 1.11 -18.79
N HIS A 109 -3.89 0.40 -19.87
CA HIS A 109 -4.90 0.87 -20.83
C HIS A 109 -6.30 0.98 -20.22
N ARG A 110 -6.74 -0.01 -19.43
CA ARG A 110 -8.09 -0.02 -18.86
C ARG A 110 -8.33 1.12 -17.88
N TYR A 111 -7.32 1.47 -17.09
CA TYR A 111 -7.44 2.45 -16.01
C TYR A 111 -6.78 3.79 -16.34
N HIS A 112 -6.33 3.98 -17.58
CA HIS A 112 -5.61 5.18 -18.02
C HIS A 112 -4.45 5.53 -17.07
N VAL A 113 -3.63 4.52 -16.77
CA VAL A 113 -2.48 4.68 -15.88
C VAL A 113 -1.43 5.55 -16.55
N ASP A 114 -0.91 6.52 -15.80
CA ASP A 114 0.16 7.41 -16.24
C ASP A 114 1.53 6.73 -16.06
N VAL A 115 1.71 6.00 -14.96
CA VAL A 115 2.96 5.32 -14.59
C VAL A 115 2.67 3.93 -14.06
N MET A 116 3.32 2.89 -14.59
CA MET A 116 3.20 1.52 -14.11
C MET A 116 4.55 1.06 -13.55
N VAL A 117 4.61 0.76 -12.25
CA VAL A 117 5.83 0.31 -11.55
C VAL A 117 5.76 -1.20 -11.32
N SER A 118 6.60 -1.95 -12.01
CA SER A 118 6.63 -3.41 -11.95
C SER A 118 7.78 -3.92 -11.09
N ASP A 119 7.49 -4.86 -10.19
CA ASP A 119 8.49 -5.72 -9.56
C ASP A 119 9.06 -6.69 -10.61
N GLY A 120 10.17 -6.28 -11.21
CA GLY A 120 10.78 -6.93 -12.35
C GLY A 120 10.11 -6.65 -13.69
N ASN A 121 10.71 -7.19 -14.74
CA ASN A 121 10.22 -7.23 -16.10
C ASN A 121 10.75 -8.51 -16.76
N LEU A 122 9.98 -9.12 -17.67
CA LEU A 122 10.31 -10.40 -18.29
C LEU A 122 11.72 -10.43 -18.89
N LEU A 123 12.06 -9.44 -19.72
CA LEU A 123 13.35 -9.39 -20.40
C LEU A 123 14.49 -9.14 -19.42
N LEU A 124 14.31 -8.17 -18.53
CA LEU A 124 15.37 -7.77 -17.60
C LEU A 124 15.66 -8.86 -16.56
N SER A 125 14.61 -9.40 -15.93
CA SER A 125 14.74 -10.45 -14.91
C SER A 125 15.20 -11.77 -15.53
N GLY A 126 14.70 -12.11 -16.72
CA GLY A 126 15.14 -13.29 -17.47
C GLY A 126 16.61 -13.21 -17.84
N ALA A 127 17.03 -12.12 -18.49
CA ALA A 127 18.41 -11.96 -18.95
C ALA A 127 19.41 -11.81 -17.81
N GLY A 128 19.07 -11.07 -16.75
CA GLY A 128 19.97 -10.91 -15.60
C GLY A 128 20.23 -12.24 -14.87
N ARG A 129 19.20 -13.09 -14.72
CA ARG A 129 19.34 -14.40 -14.07
C ARG A 129 19.84 -15.50 -15.00
N ALA A 130 19.72 -15.34 -16.31
CA ALA A 130 20.19 -16.31 -17.31
C ALA A 130 21.67 -16.68 -17.13
N PHE A 131 22.48 -15.74 -16.62
CA PHE A 131 23.89 -15.97 -16.30
C PHE A 131 24.10 -17.09 -15.27
N ASN A 132 23.17 -17.30 -14.34
CA ASN A 132 23.25 -18.37 -13.32
C ASN A 132 22.88 -19.76 -13.87
N TYR A 133 22.19 -19.81 -15.01
CA TYR A 133 21.73 -21.06 -15.63
C TYR A 133 22.70 -21.58 -16.69
N ARG A 134 23.77 -20.82 -16.98
CA ARG A 134 24.90 -21.29 -17.77
C ARG A 134 25.92 -21.94 -16.83
N GLY A 135 26.55 -23.03 -17.26
CA GLY A 135 27.77 -23.50 -16.59
C GLY A 135 28.89 -22.45 -16.69
N PRO A 136 29.99 -22.58 -15.93
CA PRO A 136 31.13 -21.67 -16.03
C PRO A 136 31.66 -21.71 -17.46
N ALA A 137 31.34 -20.69 -18.25
CA ALA A 137 31.83 -20.52 -19.61
C ALA A 137 33.01 -19.55 -19.56
N GLU A 138 34.10 -19.89 -20.24
CA GLU A 138 35.27 -19.01 -20.40
C GLU A 138 34.89 -17.66 -21.04
N ASN A 139 33.77 -17.61 -21.79
CA ASN A 139 33.26 -16.41 -22.47
C ASN A 139 31.79 -16.12 -22.10
N PRO A 140 31.51 -15.28 -21.08
CA PRO A 140 30.15 -14.89 -20.69
C PRO A 140 29.51 -13.94 -21.73
N PRO A 141 28.16 -13.91 -21.86
CA PRO A 141 27.47 -13.04 -22.82
C PRO A 141 27.89 -11.58 -22.69
N THR A 142 28.26 -10.97 -23.81
CA THR A 142 28.57 -9.54 -23.88
C THR A 142 27.28 -8.70 -23.88
N THR A 143 27.40 -7.38 -23.68
CA THR A 143 26.28 -6.45 -23.82
C THR A 143 25.68 -6.51 -25.24
N ASP A 144 26.50 -6.76 -26.27
CA ASP A 144 26.04 -6.89 -27.65
C ASP A 144 25.24 -8.19 -27.86
N ASP A 145 25.67 -9.30 -27.24
CA ASP A 145 24.93 -10.55 -27.29
C ASP A 145 23.53 -10.40 -26.65
N ILE A 146 23.44 -9.69 -25.53
CA ILE A 146 22.15 -9.43 -24.87
C ILE A 146 21.27 -8.51 -25.74
N ASP A 147 21.83 -7.47 -26.35
CA ASP A 147 21.08 -6.58 -27.26
C ASP A 147 20.56 -7.35 -28.49
N HIS A 148 21.36 -8.24 -29.08
CA HIS A 148 20.92 -9.13 -30.14
C HIS A 148 19.81 -10.08 -29.68
N ALA A 149 19.89 -10.62 -28.46
CA ALA A 149 18.82 -11.44 -27.88
C ALA A 149 17.52 -10.64 -27.70
N PHE A 150 17.60 -9.38 -27.25
CA PHE A 150 16.43 -8.52 -27.11
C PHE A 150 15.79 -8.23 -28.46
N LYS A 151 16.58 -7.85 -29.47
CA LYS A 151 16.11 -7.66 -30.85
C LYS A 151 15.49 -8.94 -31.42
N HIS A 152 16.09 -10.10 -31.16
CA HIS A 152 15.54 -11.39 -31.58
C HIS A 152 14.15 -11.63 -31.00
N LEU A 153 13.98 -11.45 -29.68
CA LEU A 153 12.72 -11.71 -28.99
C LEU A 153 11.64 -10.68 -29.29
N LEU A 154 12.01 -9.41 -29.47
CA LEU A 154 11.09 -8.31 -29.76
C LEU A 154 10.67 -8.26 -31.23
N GLU A 155 11.64 -8.37 -32.14
CA GLU A 155 11.46 -8.08 -33.57
C GLU A 155 11.47 -9.35 -34.43
N GLY A 156 11.95 -10.48 -33.91
CA GLY A 156 12.14 -11.71 -34.68
C GLY A 156 13.36 -11.71 -35.61
N THR A 157 14.32 -10.81 -35.38
CA THR A 157 15.60 -10.78 -36.13
C THR A 157 16.40 -12.07 -35.89
N ARG A 158 17.23 -12.51 -36.84
CA ARG A 158 18.01 -13.76 -36.64
C ARG A 158 19.21 -13.53 -35.74
N LEU A 159 19.43 -14.40 -34.74
CA LEU A 159 20.66 -14.43 -33.96
C LEU A 159 21.83 -14.95 -34.79
N GLY A 160 22.95 -14.22 -34.77
CA GLY A 160 24.22 -14.65 -35.37
C GLY A 160 24.84 -15.86 -34.67
N PRO A 161 25.73 -16.61 -35.34
CA PRO A 161 26.34 -17.82 -34.80
C PRO A 161 27.18 -17.56 -33.55
N GLU A 162 27.86 -16.42 -33.48
CA GLU A 162 28.68 -16.01 -32.34
C GLU A 162 27.83 -15.78 -31.08
N SER A 163 26.80 -14.94 -31.17
CA SER A 163 25.88 -14.70 -30.04
C SER A 163 25.15 -15.96 -29.60
N ARG A 164 24.81 -16.90 -30.51
CA ARG A 164 24.24 -18.20 -30.13
C ARG A 164 25.20 -19.05 -29.30
N GLY A 165 26.50 -18.94 -29.52
CA GLY A 165 27.51 -19.64 -28.71
C GLY A 165 27.66 -19.04 -27.31
N HIS A 166 27.38 -17.75 -27.16
CA HIS A 166 27.49 -17.02 -25.88
C HIS A 166 26.20 -17.02 -25.05
N LEU A 167 25.03 -17.08 -25.68
CA LEU A 167 23.73 -17.04 -25.01
C LEU A 167 23.29 -18.43 -24.50
N PRO A 168 22.42 -18.49 -23.47
CA PRO A 168 21.73 -19.75 -23.12
C PRO A 168 20.79 -20.19 -24.25
N ASP A 169 20.32 -21.44 -24.18
CA ASP A 169 19.27 -21.92 -25.09
C ASP A 169 18.00 -21.06 -24.94
N LEU A 170 17.61 -20.40 -26.03
CA LEU A 170 16.46 -19.50 -26.09
C LEU A 170 15.18 -20.18 -26.57
N THR A 171 15.18 -21.50 -26.84
CA THR A 171 14.02 -22.22 -27.40
C THR A 171 12.70 -21.94 -26.65
N THR A 172 12.76 -21.90 -25.32
CA THR A 172 11.57 -21.56 -24.50
C THR A 172 11.16 -20.09 -24.66
N ALA A 173 12.12 -19.17 -24.66
CA ALA A 173 11.86 -17.74 -24.86
C ALA A 173 11.29 -17.48 -26.26
N ASP A 174 11.78 -18.19 -27.28
CA ASP A 174 11.31 -18.09 -28.66
C ASP A 174 9.87 -18.58 -28.80
N ALA A 175 9.56 -19.75 -28.22
CA ALA A 175 8.21 -20.29 -28.21
C ALA A 175 7.24 -19.31 -27.51
N LEU A 176 7.67 -18.69 -26.41
CA LEU A 176 6.87 -17.70 -25.68
C LEU A 176 6.71 -16.38 -26.44
N ALA A 177 7.78 -15.86 -27.05
CA ALA A 177 7.72 -14.65 -27.86
C ALA A 177 6.86 -14.86 -29.12
N PHE A 178 6.95 -16.03 -29.75
CA PHE A 178 6.08 -16.43 -30.85
C PHE A 178 4.61 -16.51 -30.40
N THR A 179 4.34 -17.21 -29.29
CA THR A 179 2.99 -17.33 -28.73
C THR A 179 2.41 -15.97 -28.34
N ALA A 180 3.22 -15.10 -27.72
CA ALA A 180 2.82 -13.75 -27.35
C ALA A 180 2.42 -12.93 -28.59
N ARG A 181 3.19 -12.99 -29.67
CA ARG A 181 2.87 -12.34 -30.94
C ARG A 181 1.59 -12.89 -31.55
N LEU A 182 1.44 -14.21 -31.64
CA LEU A 182 0.27 -14.88 -32.19
C LEU A 182 -1.02 -14.53 -31.41
N THR A 183 -0.93 -14.45 -30.08
CA THR A 183 -2.06 -14.20 -29.18
C THR A 183 -2.24 -12.72 -28.81
N ARG A 184 -1.47 -11.82 -29.45
CA ARG A 184 -1.45 -10.36 -29.17
C ARG A 184 -1.22 -10.03 -27.69
N MET A 185 -0.42 -10.83 -27.00
CA MET A 185 0.06 -10.47 -25.66
C MET A 185 1.18 -9.44 -25.79
N GLN A 186 1.02 -8.31 -25.11
CA GLN A 186 1.99 -7.22 -25.11
C GLN A 186 2.94 -7.33 -23.91
N GLY A 187 3.35 -8.55 -23.57
CA GLY A 187 4.15 -8.84 -22.38
C GLY A 187 5.66 -8.90 -22.60
N VAL A 188 6.14 -8.65 -23.83
CA VAL A 188 7.57 -8.63 -24.17
C VAL A 188 7.93 -7.20 -24.58
N TRP A 189 8.60 -6.45 -23.71
CA TRP A 189 8.98 -5.06 -23.92
C TRP A 189 10.16 -4.66 -23.02
N ILE A 190 10.91 -3.64 -23.45
CA ILE A 190 11.96 -2.99 -22.64
C ILE A 190 11.32 -1.81 -21.90
N PRO A 191 11.45 -1.73 -20.55
CA PRO A 191 10.94 -0.61 -19.76
C PRO A 191 11.48 0.74 -20.20
N ASP A 192 10.70 1.79 -19.97
CA ASP A 192 11.14 3.16 -20.23
C ASP A 192 12.12 3.64 -19.17
N ARG A 193 11.94 3.17 -17.92
CA ARG A 193 12.86 3.40 -16.81
C ARG A 193 13.11 2.14 -16.01
N VAL A 194 14.30 2.04 -15.43
CA VAL A 194 14.70 0.96 -14.54
C VAL A 194 15.31 1.54 -13.28
N ILE A 195 14.82 1.09 -12.12
CA ILE A 195 15.44 1.33 -10.83
C ILE A 195 16.12 0.03 -10.41
N PHE A 196 17.45 0.04 -10.35
CA PHE A 196 18.22 -1.08 -9.84
C PHE A 196 18.59 -0.80 -8.38
N LEU A 197 18.06 -1.62 -7.48
CA LEU A 197 18.39 -1.64 -6.06
C LEU A 197 19.68 -2.44 -5.92
N ASP A 198 20.80 -1.73 -5.91
CA ASP A 198 22.12 -2.34 -5.85
C ASP A 198 22.51 -2.64 -4.42
N LEU A 199 23.05 -3.84 -4.23
CA LEU A 199 23.44 -4.37 -2.96
C LEU A 199 24.63 -5.31 -3.16
N THR A 200 25.51 -5.38 -2.19
CA THR A 200 26.57 -6.40 -2.20
C THR A 200 25.94 -7.80 -2.06
N PRO A 201 26.46 -8.84 -2.74
CA PRO A 201 25.97 -10.21 -2.59
C PRO A 201 25.91 -10.70 -1.13
N GLU A 202 26.86 -10.29 -0.30
CA GLU A 202 26.94 -10.65 1.12
C GLU A 202 25.76 -10.08 1.90
N ALA A 203 25.52 -8.76 1.79
CA ALA A 203 24.37 -8.13 2.40
C ALA A 203 23.03 -8.70 1.88
N ALA A 204 22.98 -9.19 0.63
CA ALA A 204 21.77 -9.78 0.05
C ALA A 204 21.46 -11.12 0.73
N VAL A 205 22.50 -11.94 0.94
CA VAL A 205 22.39 -13.19 1.71
C VAL A 205 21.95 -12.91 3.14
N ASP A 206 22.52 -11.88 3.80
CA ASP A 206 22.15 -11.54 5.16
C ASP A 206 20.68 -11.09 5.27
N ARG A 207 20.20 -10.26 4.33
CA ARG A 207 18.78 -9.88 4.23
C ARG A 207 17.88 -11.09 4.02
N VAL A 208 18.26 -12.00 3.12
CA VAL A 208 17.51 -13.23 2.86
C VAL A 208 17.46 -14.13 4.10
N ARG A 209 18.56 -14.26 4.85
CA ARG A 209 18.60 -15.02 6.11
C ARG A 209 17.73 -14.38 7.18
N ALA A 210 17.80 -13.06 7.34
CA ALA A 210 17.00 -12.33 8.32
C ALA A 210 15.49 -12.44 8.06
N ARG A 211 15.07 -12.67 6.81
CA ARG A 211 13.67 -12.94 6.43
C ARG A 211 13.11 -14.23 7.06
N GLY A 212 13.97 -15.16 7.50
CA GLY A 212 13.55 -16.42 8.12
C GLY A 212 12.85 -17.42 7.17
N ALA A 213 12.81 -17.13 5.86
CA ALA A 213 12.26 -18.03 4.85
C ALA A 213 13.31 -19.06 4.42
N LYS A 214 12.85 -20.20 3.86
CA LYS A 214 13.75 -21.19 3.23
C LYS A 214 14.56 -20.48 2.15
N MET A 215 15.89 -20.58 2.25
CA MET A 215 16.79 -20.04 1.24
C MET A 215 16.64 -20.86 -0.04
N ASP A 216 16.41 -20.17 -1.15
CA ASP A 216 16.45 -20.81 -2.47
C ASP A 216 17.90 -21.16 -2.82
N ARG A 217 18.08 -22.20 -3.64
CA ARG A 217 19.42 -22.70 -4.02
C ARG A 217 20.35 -21.60 -4.56
N HIS A 218 19.78 -20.62 -5.25
CA HIS A 218 20.49 -19.53 -5.93
C HIS A 218 20.66 -18.27 -5.06
N GLU A 219 20.23 -18.30 -3.79
CA GLU A 219 20.44 -17.23 -2.80
C GLU A 219 21.78 -17.46 -2.05
N ASN A 220 22.89 -17.63 -2.79
CA ASN A 220 24.25 -17.74 -2.25
C ASN A 220 25.17 -16.66 -2.86
N PRO A 221 26.29 -16.29 -2.21
CA PRO A 221 27.12 -15.17 -2.65
C PRO A 221 27.61 -15.29 -4.09
N THR A 222 28.01 -16.50 -4.51
CA THR A 222 28.50 -16.76 -5.86
C THR A 222 27.43 -16.51 -6.91
N ASP A 223 26.25 -17.13 -6.77
CA ASP A 223 25.15 -16.97 -7.71
C ASP A 223 24.57 -15.54 -7.72
N LEU A 224 24.64 -14.84 -6.58
CA LEU A 224 24.23 -13.44 -6.48
C LEU A 224 25.23 -12.48 -7.11
N SER A 225 26.53 -12.78 -7.03
CA SER A 225 27.58 -12.03 -7.74
C SER A 225 27.38 -12.15 -9.25
N VAL A 226 27.19 -13.37 -9.75
CA VAL A 226 26.93 -13.64 -11.18
C VAL A 226 25.65 -12.93 -11.64
N ALA A 227 24.58 -12.99 -10.84
CA ALA A 227 23.34 -12.28 -11.15
C ALA A 227 23.53 -10.76 -11.17
N ARG A 228 24.30 -10.19 -10.23
CA ARG A 228 24.60 -8.74 -10.19
C ARG A 228 25.33 -8.29 -11.45
N GLU A 229 26.37 -9.02 -11.85
CA GLU A 229 27.10 -8.75 -13.08
C GLU A 229 26.20 -8.86 -14.32
N GLY A 230 25.38 -9.91 -14.39
CA GLY A 230 24.39 -10.09 -15.46
C GLY A 230 23.43 -8.92 -15.55
N TYR A 231 22.87 -8.47 -14.43
CA TYR A 231 22.00 -7.29 -14.39
C TYR A 231 22.72 -6.04 -14.85
N MET A 232 23.96 -5.77 -14.42
CA MET A 232 24.71 -4.59 -14.86
C MET A 232 24.87 -4.54 -16.39
N ARG A 233 25.16 -5.68 -17.04
CA ARG A 233 25.24 -5.76 -18.51
C ARG A 233 23.88 -5.54 -19.18
N VAL A 234 22.81 -6.10 -18.62
CA VAL A 234 21.44 -5.88 -19.09
C VAL A 234 21.05 -4.40 -18.99
N LEU A 235 21.44 -3.73 -17.91
CA LEU A 235 21.19 -2.30 -17.72
C LEU A 235 21.92 -1.45 -18.77
N ASP A 236 23.13 -1.84 -19.19
CA ASP A 236 23.81 -1.16 -20.30
C ASP A 236 23.07 -1.30 -21.63
N VAL A 237 22.44 -2.45 -21.90
CA VAL A 237 21.54 -2.62 -23.05
C VAL A 237 20.35 -1.67 -22.95
N VAL A 238 19.74 -1.52 -21.77
CA VAL A 238 18.64 -0.58 -21.57
C VAL A 238 19.09 0.86 -21.84
N ARG A 239 20.25 1.28 -21.32
CA ARG A 239 20.83 2.60 -21.57
C ARG A 239 21.03 2.88 -23.07
N ARG A 240 21.52 1.89 -23.82
CA ARG A 240 21.70 2.00 -25.27
C ARG A 240 20.36 2.15 -26.02
N ASN A 241 19.34 1.42 -25.60
CA ASN A 241 18.03 1.41 -26.28
C ASN A 241 17.11 2.57 -25.89
N LYS A 242 17.20 3.07 -24.65
CA LYS A 242 16.26 4.05 -24.06
C LYS A 242 16.93 5.37 -23.64
N GLY A 243 18.25 5.47 -23.75
CA GLY A 243 19.05 6.63 -23.34
C GLY A 243 19.72 6.46 -21.98
N ALA A 244 20.79 7.22 -21.72
CA ALA A 244 21.61 7.08 -20.51
C ALA A 244 20.81 7.23 -19.20
N ASP A 245 19.86 8.17 -19.17
CA ASP A 245 19.03 8.45 -17.99
C ASP A 245 17.96 7.37 -17.74
N SER A 246 17.84 6.35 -18.60
CA SER A 246 16.80 5.31 -18.45
C SER A 246 17.03 4.38 -17.27
N VAL A 247 18.25 4.34 -16.72
CA VAL A 247 18.62 3.47 -15.62
C VAL A 247 19.12 4.29 -14.43
N HIS A 248 18.51 4.05 -13.28
CA HIS A 248 18.94 4.60 -12.00
C HIS A 248 19.41 3.46 -11.09
N VAL A 249 20.67 3.52 -10.68
CA VAL A 249 21.26 2.58 -9.74
C VAL A 249 21.27 3.24 -8.37
N ILE A 250 20.62 2.62 -7.39
CA ILE A 250 20.52 3.11 -6.01
C ILE A 250 21.27 2.11 -5.13
N ASP A 251 22.36 2.55 -4.48
CA ASP A 251 23.01 1.75 -3.44
C ASP A 251 22.10 1.72 -2.20
N VAL A 252 21.47 0.57 -1.96
CA VAL A 252 20.51 0.41 -0.86
C VAL A 252 21.13 -0.26 0.36
N GLY A 253 22.46 -0.51 0.38
CA GLY A 253 23.14 -1.28 1.42
C GLY A 253 22.87 -0.77 2.84
N ARG A 254 22.88 0.56 2.99
CA ARG A 254 22.70 1.25 4.28
C ARG A 254 21.39 2.03 4.38
N MET A 255 20.56 1.99 3.34
CA MET A 255 19.33 2.76 3.29
C MET A 255 18.17 2.04 3.98
N ARG A 256 17.38 2.79 4.74
CA ARG A 256 16.07 2.39 5.24
C ARG A 256 15.03 2.36 4.11
N PRO A 257 13.92 1.62 4.25
CA PRO A 257 12.89 1.55 3.20
C PRO A 257 12.36 2.91 2.72
N GLY A 258 12.18 3.87 3.63
CA GLY A 258 11.73 5.23 3.32
C GLY A 258 12.77 6.05 2.56
N GLU A 259 14.06 5.85 2.85
CA GLU A 259 15.16 6.48 2.11
C GLU A 259 15.28 5.91 0.70
N VAL A 260 15.13 4.60 0.53
CA VAL A 260 15.06 3.95 -0.79
C VAL A 260 13.86 4.49 -1.58
N LEU A 261 12.70 4.64 -0.93
CA LEU A 261 11.49 5.19 -1.54
C LEU A 261 11.66 6.66 -1.96
N ALA A 262 12.34 7.47 -1.14
CA ALA A 262 12.68 8.85 -1.48
C ALA A 262 13.66 8.94 -2.65
N ALA A 263 14.72 8.13 -2.63
CA ALA A 263 15.70 8.06 -3.71
C ALA A 263 15.06 7.62 -5.04
N ALA A 264 14.19 6.61 -5.01
CA ALA A 264 13.43 6.16 -6.17
C ALA A 264 12.49 7.25 -6.72
N THR A 265 11.83 8.00 -5.84
CA THR A 265 10.94 9.11 -6.22
C THR A 265 11.72 10.25 -6.87
N LEU A 266 12.88 10.60 -6.31
CA LEU A 266 13.80 11.59 -6.86
C LEU A 266 14.32 11.18 -8.23
N ALA A 267 14.70 9.91 -8.40
CA ALA A 267 15.22 9.36 -9.65
C ALA A 267 14.21 9.49 -10.81
N LEU A 268 12.92 9.24 -10.56
CA LEU A 268 11.88 9.31 -11.58
C LEU A 268 11.33 10.73 -11.82
N ASN A 269 11.60 11.68 -10.92
CA ASN A 269 11.03 13.02 -10.93
C ASN A 269 11.15 13.75 -12.29
N PRO A 270 12.31 13.74 -12.99
CA PRO A 270 12.46 14.44 -14.27
C PRO A 270 11.42 14.03 -15.30
N GLN A 271 11.09 12.73 -15.38
CA GLN A 271 10.14 12.20 -16.34
C GLN A 271 8.70 12.34 -15.86
N LEU A 272 8.45 12.12 -14.57
CA LEU A 272 7.12 12.29 -13.99
C LEU A 272 6.60 13.72 -14.18
N SER A 273 7.48 14.71 -14.10
CA SER A 273 7.15 16.12 -14.33
C SER A 273 6.77 16.46 -15.77
N THR A 274 7.09 15.60 -16.75
CA THR A 274 6.68 15.80 -18.16
C THR A 274 5.28 15.28 -18.46
N ILE A 275 4.71 14.47 -17.56
CA ILE A 275 3.37 13.93 -17.72
C ILE A 275 2.37 15.02 -17.30
N PRO A 276 1.47 15.46 -18.19
CA PRO A 276 0.47 16.45 -17.83
C PRO A 276 -0.38 15.93 -16.67
N SER A 277 -0.46 16.69 -15.57
CA SER A 277 -1.41 16.42 -14.49
C SER A 277 -2.81 16.89 -14.89
N GLU A 278 -3.31 16.46 -16.06
CA GLU A 278 -4.68 16.81 -16.47
C GLU A 278 -5.68 15.94 -15.71
N GLY A 279 -6.54 16.58 -14.91
CA GLY A 279 -7.79 15.96 -14.47
C GLY A 279 -7.80 15.24 -13.12
N ALA A 280 -6.83 15.46 -12.22
CA ALA A 280 -6.94 14.98 -10.84
C ALA A 280 -7.96 15.77 -9.98
N THR A 281 -8.59 16.81 -10.53
CA THR A 281 -9.69 17.56 -9.90
C THR A 281 -11.03 16.89 -10.16
N ARG A 282 -11.25 15.72 -9.57
CA ARG A 282 -12.61 15.22 -9.28
C ARG A 282 -12.64 14.46 -7.96
N ALA A 283 -12.40 15.17 -6.86
CA ALA A 283 -12.93 14.71 -5.58
C ALA A 283 -13.24 15.89 -4.65
N GLY A 284 -14.52 16.29 -4.63
CA GLY A 284 -15.10 17.02 -3.50
C GLY A 284 -15.00 16.22 -2.19
N ALA A 285 -15.30 16.90 -1.08
CA ALA A 285 -15.14 16.44 0.29
C ALA A 285 -15.54 14.96 0.54
N LEU A 286 -14.93 14.39 1.58
CA LEU A 286 -15.15 13.04 2.16
C LEU A 286 -16.62 12.61 2.28
N HIS A 287 -17.58 13.52 2.17
CA HIS A 287 -19.02 13.31 2.28
C HIS A 287 -19.80 14.00 1.15
N GLU A 288 -19.57 13.68 -0.12
CA GLU A 288 -20.70 13.76 -1.05
C GLU A 288 -21.64 12.60 -0.73
N ALA A 289 -22.43 12.78 0.34
CA ALA A 289 -23.68 12.09 0.57
C ALA A 289 -24.60 12.39 -0.61
N THR A 290 -24.39 11.67 -1.71
CA THR A 290 -25.23 11.78 -2.89
C THR A 290 -26.64 11.36 -2.47
N GLY A 291 -27.63 12.23 -2.65
CA GLY A 291 -28.96 12.09 -2.06
C GLY A 291 -29.65 10.74 -2.30
N LYS A 292 -30.70 10.44 -1.52
CA LYS A 292 -31.42 9.14 -1.48
C LYS A 292 -31.74 8.51 -2.84
N ARG A 293 -32.09 9.33 -3.86
CA ARG A 293 -32.37 8.86 -5.23
C ARG A 293 -31.14 8.25 -5.93
N SER A 294 -29.94 8.71 -5.59
CA SER A 294 -28.68 8.17 -6.12
C SER A 294 -28.29 6.84 -5.46
N VAL A 295 -28.56 6.67 -4.17
CA VAL A 295 -28.26 5.46 -3.40
C VAL A 295 -29.09 4.29 -3.90
N ALA A 296 -30.41 4.48 -4.07
CA ALA A 296 -31.31 3.46 -4.62
C ALA A 296 -30.87 3.01 -6.03
N ARG A 297 -30.47 3.95 -6.89
CA ARG A 297 -29.95 3.65 -8.23
C ARG A 297 -28.63 2.86 -8.20
N ARG A 298 -27.74 3.15 -7.24
CA ARG A 298 -26.46 2.44 -7.07
C ARG A 298 -26.66 1.03 -6.57
N VAL A 299 -27.54 0.81 -5.59
CA VAL A 299 -27.86 -0.53 -5.06
C VAL A 299 -28.52 -1.41 -6.13
N LEU A 300 -29.28 -0.83 -7.07
CA LEU A 300 -29.88 -1.56 -8.19
C LEU A 300 -28.94 -1.72 -9.40
N SER A 301 -27.71 -1.21 -9.32
CA SER A 301 -26.77 -1.24 -10.44
C SER A 301 -26.10 -2.62 -10.60
N TYR A 302 -25.73 -2.98 -11.83
CA TYR A 302 -24.97 -4.22 -12.09
C TYR A 302 -23.63 -4.30 -11.32
N PRO A 303 -22.84 -3.21 -11.16
CA PRO A 303 -21.68 -3.22 -10.27
C PRO A 303 -22.01 -3.65 -8.84
N TYR A 304 -23.12 -3.17 -8.28
CA TYR A 304 -23.50 -3.54 -6.92
C TYR A 304 -24.15 -4.93 -6.85
N LEU A 305 -25.20 -5.22 -7.62
CA LEU A 305 -25.91 -6.50 -7.54
C LEU A 305 -25.06 -7.66 -8.08
N GLY A 306 -24.52 -7.52 -9.29
CA GLY A 306 -23.84 -8.61 -9.99
C GLY A 306 -22.39 -8.78 -9.54
N ARG A 307 -21.60 -7.69 -9.56
CA ARG A 307 -20.15 -7.79 -9.27
C ARG A 307 -19.85 -7.86 -7.78
N TYR A 308 -20.69 -7.25 -6.93
CA TYR A 308 -20.52 -7.28 -5.49
C TYR A 308 -21.44 -8.30 -4.81
N LEU A 309 -22.75 -8.02 -4.70
CA LEU A 309 -23.68 -8.78 -3.86
C LEU A 309 -23.71 -10.26 -4.20
N VAL A 310 -23.88 -10.63 -5.48
CA VAL A 310 -23.91 -12.04 -5.91
C VAL A 310 -22.55 -12.72 -5.71
N ARG A 311 -21.46 -12.08 -6.15
CA ARG A 311 -20.12 -12.69 -6.10
C ARG A 311 -19.54 -12.81 -4.69
N ARG A 312 -19.93 -11.90 -3.80
CA ARG A 312 -19.42 -11.80 -2.42
C ARG A 312 -20.48 -12.15 -1.39
N PHE A 313 -21.57 -12.81 -1.82
CA PHE A 313 -22.73 -13.10 -0.97
C PHE A 313 -22.31 -13.79 0.34
N PHE A 314 -21.58 -14.90 0.23
CA PHE A 314 -21.11 -15.70 1.36
C PHE A 314 -19.92 -15.08 2.12
N GLU A 315 -19.25 -14.07 1.55
CA GLU A 315 -18.17 -13.31 2.20
C GLU A 315 -18.71 -12.20 3.12
N GLY A 316 -20.03 -12.12 3.29
CA GLY A 316 -20.69 -11.22 4.23
C GLY A 316 -21.66 -10.22 3.60
N ALA A 317 -21.67 -10.10 2.27
CA ALA A 317 -22.54 -9.17 1.55
C ALA A 317 -24.04 -9.49 1.74
N TRP A 318 -24.40 -10.74 2.07
CA TRP A 318 -25.78 -11.13 2.38
C TRP A 318 -26.45 -10.32 3.51
N ARG A 319 -25.65 -9.66 4.36
CA ARG A 319 -26.14 -8.82 5.46
C ARG A 319 -26.70 -7.48 5.01
N GLU A 320 -26.17 -6.90 3.93
CA GLU A 320 -26.55 -5.56 3.48
C GLU A 320 -28.03 -5.42 3.12
N PRO A 321 -28.68 -6.41 2.46
CA PRO A 321 -30.12 -6.41 2.27
C PRO A 321 -30.96 -6.28 3.56
N LEU A 322 -30.40 -6.63 4.72
CA LEU A 322 -31.07 -6.52 6.02
C LEU A 322 -30.88 -5.15 6.69
N PHE A 323 -29.97 -4.30 6.20
CA PHE A 323 -29.70 -3.00 6.80
C PHE A 323 -30.94 -2.09 6.90
N PRO A 324 -31.79 -1.96 5.87
CA PRO A 324 -33.01 -1.14 5.95
C PRO A 324 -33.98 -1.57 7.05
N LEU A 325 -33.91 -2.84 7.46
CA LEU A 325 -34.80 -3.42 8.49
C LEU A 325 -34.33 -3.08 9.91
N SER A 326 -33.06 -2.68 10.09
CA SER A 326 -32.50 -2.30 11.39
C SER A 326 -32.43 -0.79 11.59
N ALA A 327 -32.64 -0.30 12.82
CA ALA A 327 -32.43 1.11 13.15
C ALA A 327 -30.99 1.59 12.85
N PRO A 328 -29.92 0.90 13.30
CA PRO A 328 -28.55 1.32 12.99
C PRO A 328 -28.23 1.22 11.49
N GLY A 329 -28.75 0.23 10.78
CA GLY A 329 -28.58 0.12 9.33
C GLY A 329 -29.27 1.23 8.56
N ARG A 330 -30.47 1.68 8.97
CA ARG A 330 -31.12 2.86 8.39
C ARG A 330 -30.33 4.15 8.63
N ALA A 331 -29.76 4.31 9.82
CA ALA A 331 -28.88 5.44 10.11
C ALA A 331 -27.64 5.42 9.20
N PHE A 332 -26.98 4.26 9.07
CA PHE A 332 -25.82 4.10 8.19
C PHE A 332 -26.14 4.41 6.71
N LEU A 333 -27.27 3.94 6.20
CA LEU A 333 -27.68 4.23 4.82
C LEU A 333 -27.97 5.71 4.56
N ARG A 334 -28.26 6.49 5.62
CA ARG A 334 -28.51 7.94 5.54
C ARG A 334 -27.22 8.73 5.69
N ASP A 335 -26.39 8.39 6.67
CA ASP A 335 -25.30 9.23 7.15
C ASP A 335 -23.92 8.74 6.70
N GLY A 336 -23.82 7.52 6.14
CA GLY A 336 -22.55 6.89 5.79
C GLY A 336 -21.67 6.63 7.02
N TYR A 337 -20.36 6.48 6.83
CA TYR A 337 -19.42 6.35 7.95
C TYR A 337 -19.14 7.71 8.60
N SER A 338 -20.08 8.17 9.44
CA SER A 338 -19.95 9.38 10.26
C SER A 338 -19.57 9.04 11.71
N ALA A 339 -19.13 10.04 12.49
CA ALA A 339 -18.85 9.87 13.93
C ALA A 339 -20.03 9.25 14.70
N GLY A 340 -21.27 9.62 14.34
CA GLY A 340 -22.49 9.04 14.91
C GLY A 340 -22.66 7.55 14.58
N ILE A 341 -22.36 7.13 13.36
CA ILE A 341 -22.40 5.69 13.00
C ILE A 341 -21.28 4.92 13.70
N MET A 342 -20.08 5.51 13.83
CA MET A 342 -19.00 4.90 14.58
C MET A 342 -19.39 4.69 16.04
N ARG A 343 -20.06 5.67 16.67
CA ARG A 343 -20.64 5.53 18.01
C ARG A 343 -21.64 4.37 18.10
N LEU A 344 -22.57 4.24 17.14
CA LEU A 344 -23.50 3.10 17.10
C LEU A 344 -22.76 1.75 17.02
N ILE A 345 -21.71 1.66 16.21
CA ILE A 345 -20.90 0.44 16.08
C ILE A 345 -20.16 0.12 17.39
N TYR A 346 -19.59 1.13 18.05
CA TYR A 346 -18.83 0.97 19.30
C TYR A 346 -19.70 0.67 20.52
N ASP A 347 -20.89 1.27 20.59
CA ASP A 347 -21.86 1.10 21.67
C ASP A 347 -22.84 -0.04 21.38
N GLN A 348 -22.44 -1.03 20.56
CA GLN A 348 -23.29 -2.18 20.28
C GLN A 348 -23.77 -2.84 21.58
N PRO A 349 -25.06 -3.17 21.69
CA PRO A 349 -25.57 -3.87 22.86
C PRO A 349 -24.96 -5.28 22.94
N SER A 350 -24.82 -5.81 24.16
CA SER A 350 -24.28 -7.16 24.38
C SER A 350 -25.09 -8.26 23.70
N ARG A 351 -26.40 -8.05 23.53
CA ARG A 351 -27.33 -8.95 22.83
C ARG A 351 -28.17 -8.15 21.84
N PRO A 352 -27.66 -7.85 20.64
CA PRO A 352 -28.43 -7.13 19.64
C PRO A 352 -29.61 -7.97 19.13
N PRO A 353 -30.74 -7.33 18.78
CA PRO A 353 -31.85 -7.99 18.10
C PRO A 353 -31.39 -8.71 16.83
N LEU A 354 -32.10 -9.77 16.42
CA LEU A 354 -31.68 -10.65 15.32
C LEU A 354 -31.37 -9.90 14.02
N VAL A 355 -32.19 -8.92 13.65
CA VAL A 355 -31.98 -8.11 12.44
C VAL A 355 -30.76 -7.21 12.57
N GLU A 356 -30.52 -6.64 13.76
CA GLU A 356 -29.36 -5.77 14.00
C GLU A 356 -28.04 -6.54 14.05
N ARG A 357 -28.06 -7.85 14.34
CA ARG A 357 -26.88 -8.71 14.22
C ARG A 357 -26.31 -8.72 12.80
N ALA A 358 -27.14 -8.51 11.77
CA ALA A 358 -26.65 -8.36 10.41
C ALA A 358 -25.81 -7.08 10.26
N PHE A 359 -26.27 -5.98 10.85
CA PHE A 359 -25.52 -4.72 10.88
C PHE A 359 -24.24 -4.87 11.70
N TYR A 360 -24.33 -5.20 12.99
CA TYR A 360 -23.15 -5.29 13.86
C TYR A 360 -22.18 -6.40 13.47
N GLY A 361 -22.71 -7.47 12.87
CA GLY A 361 -21.93 -8.60 12.36
C GLY A 361 -21.39 -8.39 10.94
N TYR A 362 -21.57 -7.23 10.31
CA TYR A 362 -20.96 -6.93 9.02
C TYR A 362 -19.43 -6.87 9.16
N PRO A 363 -18.63 -7.49 8.26
CA PRO A 363 -17.18 -7.61 8.43
C PRO A 363 -16.47 -6.28 8.73
N LEU A 364 -16.80 -5.21 8.01
CA LEU A 364 -16.18 -3.90 8.25
C LEU A 364 -16.56 -3.31 9.62
N HIS A 365 -17.79 -3.51 10.10
CA HIS A 365 -18.20 -3.05 11.43
C HIS A 365 -17.52 -3.85 12.55
N ARG A 366 -17.27 -5.15 12.33
CA ARG A 366 -16.45 -5.95 13.25
C ARG A 366 -15.01 -5.45 13.27
N ALA A 367 -14.41 -5.22 12.11
CA ALA A 367 -13.05 -4.70 11.97
C ALA A 367 -12.88 -3.36 12.69
N VAL A 368 -13.85 -2.46 12.56
CA VAL A 368 -13.86 -1.18 13.30
C VAL A 368 -13.89 -1.37 14.82
N ARG A 369 -14.62 -2.36 15.35
CA ARG A 369 -14.62 -2.66 16.80
C ARG A 369 -13.33 -3.33 17.26
N ASP A 370 -12.80 -4.27 16.49
CA ASP A 370 -11.52 -4.91 16.79
C ASP A 370 -10.40 -3.84 16.80
N ARG A 371 -10.42 -2.89 15.85
CA ARG A 371 -9.54 -1.71 15.84
C ARG A 371 -9.62 -0.92 17.14
N LEU A 372 -10.82 -0.59 17.61
CA LEU A 372 -10.99 0.16 18.85
C LEU A 372 -10.39 -0.59 20.06
N ALA A 373 -10.62 -1.90 20.17
CA ALA A 373 -10.05 -2.69 21.27
C ALA A 373 -8.50 -2.74 21.23
N ILE A 374 -7.91 -2.79 20.04
CA ILE A 374 -6.45 -2.73 19.85
C ILE A 374 -5.92 -1.35 20.28
N LEU A 375 -6.54 -0.27 19.80
CA LEU A 375 -6.18 1.10 20.13
C LEU A 375 -6.24 1.35 21.64
N GLU A 376 -7.34 0.94 22.30
CA GLU A 376 -7.52 1.10 23.75
C GLU A 376 -6.33 0.49 24.53
N ARG A 377 -5.95 -0.76 24.20
CA ARG A 377 -4.81 -1.43 24.86
C ARG A 377 -3.49 -0.72 24.60
N GLY A 378 -3.21 -0.38 23.34
CA GLY A 378 -1.94 0.24 22.95
C GLY A 378 -1.77 1.65 23.54
N ILE A 379 -2.83 2.45 23.52
CA ILE A 379 -2.86 3.80 24.09
C ILE A 379 -2.76 3.75 25.61
N GLU A 380 -3.52 2.88 26.29
CA GLU A 380 -3.44 2.73 27.75
C GLU A 380 -2.02 2.38 28.19
N ALA A 381 -1.38 1.42 27.52
CA ALA A 381 -0.02 1.00 27.84
C ALA A 381 1.00 2.16 27.69
N GLU A 382 0.90 2.93 26.60
CA GLU A 382 1.80 4.07 26.36
C GLU A 382 1.58 5.21 27.35
N LEU A 383 0.32 5.54 27.68
CA LEU A 383 -0.02 6.55 28.68
C LEU A 383 0.45 6.13 30.07
N ARG A 384 0.22 4.88 30.48
CA ARG A 384 0.70 4.37 31.78
C ARG A 384 2.22 4.45 31.88
N ARG A 385 2.95 4.12 30.82
CA ARG A 385 4.42 4.24 30.74
C ARG A 385 4.88 5.68 30.94
N ARG A 386 4.29 6.66 30.24
CA ARG A 386 4.70 8.07 30.36
C ARG A 386 4.30 8.69 31.71
N LEU A 387 3.11 8.40 32.20
CA LEU A 387 2.62 8.96 33.47
C LEU A 387 3.41 8.43 34.68
N SER A 388 3.75 7.14 34.69
CA SER A 388 4.59 6.54 35.74
C SER A 388 6.01 7.11 35.77
N ALA A 389 6.54 7.58 34.64
CA ALA A 389 7.83 8.26 34.56
C ALA A 389 7.80 9.73 35.04
N GLY A 390 6.66 10.25 35.49
CA GLY A 390 6.57 11.63 35.98
C GLY A 390 6.38 12.71 34.90
N ALA A 391 6.26 12.34 33.62
CA ALA A 391 6.11 13.28 32.50
C ALA A 391 4.74 13.99 32.44
N GLU A 392 4.70 15.25 32.00
CA GLU A 392 3.49 15.80 31.39
C GLU A 392 3.30 15.16 30.01
N VAL A 393 2.05 14.88 29.63
CA VAL A 393 1.74 14.18 28.38
C VAL A 393 0.83 15.04 27.53
N ARG A 394 1.27 15.38 26.32
CA ARG A 394 0.50 16.13 25.32
C ARG A 394 0.05 15.18 24.21
N ILE A 395 -1.25 15.10 24.00
CA ILE A 395 -1.87 14.19 23.04
C ILE A 395 -2.57 15.03 21.98
N PHE A 396 -2.31 14.72 20.72
CA PHE A 396 -3.06 15.24 19.58
C PHE A 396 -3.86 14.12 18.93
N THR A 397 -5.15 14.34 18.65
CA THR A 397 -5.99 13.36 17.92
C THR A 397 -6.79 14.04 16.82
N ALA A 398 -6.67 13.51 15.61
CA ALA A 398 -7.33 14.06 14.44
C ALA A 398 -7.56 12.98 13.35
N PRO A 399 -8.78 12.76 12.85
CA PRO A 399 -10.02 13.32 13.38
C PRO A 399 -10.32 12.75 14.76
N SER A 400 -10.87 13.56 15.65
CA SER A 400 -11.18 13.10 17.01
C SER A 400 -12.44 12.27 17.08
N GLY A 401 -13.45 12.55 16.24
CA GLY A 401 -14.81 12.04 16.45
C GLY A 401 -15.25 12.24 17.91
N PHE A 402 -15.76 11.18 18.55
CA PHE A 402 -16.06 11.15 20.00
C PHE A 402 -14.89 10.62 20.87
N ALA A 403 -13.69 10.50 20.31
CA ALA A 403 -12.44 10.10 20.97
C ALA A 403 -12.57 8.84 21.86
N TYR A 404 -13.28 7.81 21.39
CA TYR A 404 -13.51 6.57 22.17
C TYR A 404 -12.21 5.84 22.51
N ASP A 405 -11.28 5.86 21.57
CA ASP A 405 -9.92 5.34 21.65
C ASP A 405 -9.08 5.99 22.75
N LEU A 406 -9.35 7.26 23.09
CA LEU A 406 -8.68 7.96 24.20
C LEU A 406 -9.51 7.99 25.48
N ARG A 407 -10.80 8.25 25.38
CA ARG A 407 -11.69 8.43 26.53
C ARG A 407 -11.75 7.18 27.40
N ARG A 408 -11.82 5.99 26.79
CA ARG A 408 -11.91 4.74 27.56
C ARG A 408 -10.62 4.45 28.34
N PRO A 409 -9.42 4.50 27.74
CA PRO A 409 -8.16 4.41 28.49
C PRO A 409 -8.02 5.48 29.57
N LEU A 410 -8.39 6.74 29.27
CA LEU A 410 -8.29 7.83 30.24
C LEU A 410 -9.23 7.63 31.44
N VAL A 411 -10.45 7.11 31.23
CA VAL A 411 -11.34 6.74 32.35
C VAL A 411 -10.74 5.64 33.21
N THR A 412 -10.15 4.61 32.60
CA THR A 412 -9.45 3.54 33.34
C THR A 412 -8.34 4.11 34.22
N LEU A 413 -7.45 4.92 33.63
CA LEU A 413 -6.33 5.54 34.35
C LEU A 413 -6.78 6.54 35.43
N ALA A 414 -7.86 7.29 35.20
CA ALA A 414 -8.41 8.22 36.18
C ALA A 414 -9.01 7.50 37.40
N ASN A 415 -9.57 6.31 37.21
CA ASN A 415 -10.06 5.47 38.31
C ASN A 415 -8.91 4.90 39.16
N GLU A 416 -7.73 4.70 38.56
CA GLU A 416 -6.52 4.26 39.27
C GLU A 416 -5.85 5.41 40.02
N ASN A 417 -5.63 6.56 39.35
CA ASN A 417 -5.01 7.74 39.95
C ASN A 417 -5.48 9.03 39.28
N ARG A 418 -6.47 9.68 39.90
CA ARG A 418 -7.10 10.89 39.36
C ARG A 418 -6.16 12.11 39.31
N ASP A 419 -5.20 12.20 40.23
CA ASP A 419 -4.30 13.36 40.30
C ASP A 419 -3.36 13.44 39.09
N GLN A 420 -3.01 12.28 38.50
CA GLN A 420 -2.19 12.22 37.30
C GLN A 420 -2.89 12.79 36.06
N MET A 421 -4.22 12.83 36.02
CA MET A 421 -4.97 13.31 34.85
C MET A 421 -4.70 14.78 34.53
N ARG A 422 -4.38 15.59 35.55
CA ARG A 422 -4.04 17.01 35.38
C ARG A 422 -2.76 17.23 34.57
N ARG A 423 -1.89 16.22 34.49
CA ARG A 423 -0.64 16.25 33.72
C ARG A 423 -0.87 15.99 32.23
N ILE A 424 -2.08 15.61 31.82
CA ILE A 424 -2.42 15.34 30.43
C ILE A 424 -3.04 16.60 29.82
N LEU A 425 -2.56 16.96 28.63
CA LEU A 425 -3.23 17.89 27.71
C LEU A 425 -3.71 17.09 26.49
N LEU A 426 -5.00 17.10 26.24
CA LEU A 426 -5.62 16.51 25.06
C LEU A 426 -6.09 17.61 24.11
N VAL A 427 -5.52 17.62 22.91
CA VAL A 427 -5.93 18.46 21.79
C VAL A 427 -6.67 17.59 20.78
N ALA A 428 -7.96 17.84 20.61
CA ALA A 428 -8.82 17.13 19.68
C ALA A 428 -9.17 18.03 18.49
N ALA A 429 -9.02 17.50 17.28
CA ALA A 429 -9.33 18.23 16.05
C ALA A 429 -10.34 17.46 15.19
N ASP A 430 -11.37 18.13 14.71
CA ASP A 430 -12.38 17.56 13.81
C ASP A 430 -13.06 18.66 12.95
N LEU A 431 -13.68 18.26 11.85
CA LEU A 431 -14.53 19.15 11.03
C LEU A 431 -15.79 19.56 11.81
N ASP A 432 -16.33 18.63 12.60
CA ASP A 432 -17.55 18.80 13.41
C ASP A 432 -18.68 19.54 12.64
N PRO A 433 -19.17 19.00 11.52
CA PRO A 433 -20.14 19.71 10.69
C PRO A 433 -21.46 19.99 11.42
N ALA A 434 -21.85 19.12 12.36
CA ALA A 434 -23.06 19.26 13.17
C ALA A 434 -22.87 20.18 14.39
N GLY A 435 -21.63 20.43 14.84
CA GLY A 435 -21.32 21.28 15.98
C GLY A 435 -21.59 20.62 17.34
N ASP A 436 -21.75 19.30 17.38
CA ASP A 436 -22.09 18.52 18.58
C ASP A 436 -20.87 17.86 19.22
N LEU A 437 -19.78 17.63 18.48
CA LEU A 437 -18.61 16.92 18.97
C LEU A 437 -17.87 17.70 20.06
N GLY A 438 -17.55 18.99 19.80
CA GLY A 438 -16.70 19.77 20.71
C GLY A 438 -17.29 19.92 22.11
N GLY A 439 -18.60 20.19 22.20
CA GLY A 439 -19.32 20.34 23.46
C GLY A 439 -19.43 19.02 24.23
N GLU A 440 -19.82 17.92 23.57
CA GLU A 440 -19.92 16.60 24.20
C GLU A 440 -18.56 16.10 24.70
N LEU A 441 -17.51 16.25 23.88
CA LEU A 441 -16.15 15.88 24.27
C LEU A 441 -15.67 16.67 25.48
N LYS A 442 -15.87 18.00 25.48
CA LYS A 442 -15.46 18.84 26.60
C LYS A 442 -16.10 18.37 27.91
N ILE A 443 -17.40 18.14 27.93
CA ILE A 443 -18.12 17.64 29.11
C ILE A 443 -17.57 16.27 29.55
N ALA A 444 -17.30 15.38 28.59
CA ALA A 444 -16.81 14.04 28.88
C ALA A 444 -15.38 14.05 29.46
N ILE A 445 -14.48 14.87 28.89
CA ILE A 445 -13.07 14.96 29.31
C ILE A 445 -12.91 15.75 30.62
N ASP A 446 -13.69 16.81 30.83
CA ASP A 446 -13.69 17.59 32.08
C ASP A 446 -14.04 16.70 33.29
N ARG A 447 -14.93 15.70 33.12
CA ARG A 447 -15.26 14.72 34.18
C ARG A 447 -14.07 13.85 34.59
N ILE A 448 -13.18 13.55 33.65
CA ILE A 448 -11.95 12.77 33.87
C ILE A 448 -10.91 13.63 34.61
N GLY A 449 -10.89 14.94 34.35
CA GLY A 449 -9.94 15.89 34.95
C GLY A 449 -8.68 16.13 34.11
N VAL A 450 -8.76 15.89 32.80
CA VAL A 450 -7.70 16.14 31.81
C VAL A 450 -7.85 17.55 31.23
N ARG A 451 -6.72 18.24 30.95
CA ARG A 451 -6.76 19.53 30.24
C ARG A 451 -7.18 19.28 28.80
N PHE A 452 -8.16 20.02 28.28
CA PHE A 452 -8.78 19.73 27.00
C PHE A 452 -8.93 20.96 26.12
N GLU A 453 -8.53 20.83 24.86
CA GLU A 453 -8.71 21.81 23.79
C GLU A 453 -9.36 21.14 22.59
N PHE A 454 -10.39 21.78 22.02
CA PHE A 454 -11.04 21.33 20.80
C PHE A 454 -10.85 22.36 19.70
N VAL A 455 -10.24 21.95 18.59
CA VAL A 455 -9.97 22.82 17.45
C VAL A 455 -10.82 22.35 16.27
N ARG A 456 -11.76 23.18 15.83
CA ARG A 456 -12.65 22.84 14.72
C ARG A 456 -12.07 23.31 13.40
N GLY A 457 -11.86 22.39 12.46
CA GLY A 457 -11.42 22.76 11.12
C GLY A 457 -10.98 21.59 10.24
N ASP A 458 -10.51 21.94 9.05
CA ASP A 458 -10.12 20.99 8.02
C ASP A 458 -8.64 20.63 8.13
N LEU A 459 -8.34 19.38 8.48
CA LEU A 459 -6.99 18.82 8.55
C LEU A 459 -6.17 18.96 7.27
N THR A 460 -6.83 19.11 6.12
CA THR A 460 -6.16 19.32 4.83
C THR A 460 -5.69 20.77 4.66
N SER A 461 -6.21 21.72 5.45
CA SER A 461 -5.80 23.12 5.45
C SER A 461 -4.48 23.33 6.18
N ALA A 462 -3.54 24.05 5.56
CA ALA A 462 -2.27 24.43 6.17
C ALA A 462 -2.47 25.41 7.35
N ASP A 463 -3.42 26.35 7.22
CA ASP A 463 -3.72 27.33 8.28
C ASP A 463 -4.24 26.64 9.54
N PHE A 464 -5.11 25.64 9.35
CA PHE A 464 -5.65 24.85 10.46
C PHE A 464 -4.56 24.01 11.14
N ARG A 465 -3.66 23.40 10.35
CA ARG A 465 -2.50 22.71 10.90
C ARG A 465 -1.62 23.66 11.72
N THR A 466 -1.35 24.86 11.21
CA THR A 466 -0.58 25.91 11.91
C THR A 466 -1.24 26.34 13.23
N GLU A 467 -2.56 26.40 13.28
CA GLU A 467 -3.29 26.65 14.53
C GLU A 467 -3.04 25.55 15.58
N CYS A 468 -3.05 24.29 15.14
CA CYS A 468 -2.78 23.14 16.01
C CYS A 468 -1.33 23.08 16.52
N GLU A 469 -0.35 23.60 15.77
CA GLU A 469 1.08 23.60 16.15
C GLU A 469 1.34 24.32 17.47
N ARG A 470 0.48 25.29 17.82
CA ARG A 470 0.60 26.10 19.05
C ARG A 470 0.53 25.28 20.34
N PHE A 471 -0.01 24.06 20.27
CA PHE A 471 -0.12 23.16 21.41
C PHE A 471 1.02 22.13 21.48
N GLY A 472 1.87 22.06 20.45
CA GLY A 472 3.00 21.13 20.36
C GLY A 472 4.23 21.54 21.21
N PRO A 473 5.30 20.73 21.19
CA PRO A 473 5.35 19.39 20.60
C PRO A 473 4.47 18.40 21.37
N PHE A 474 3.98 17.36 20.68
CA PHE A 474 3.12 16.32 21.23
C PHE A 474 3.92 15.06 21.58
N ASP A 475 3.51 14.34 22.62
CA ASP A 475 4.07 13.03 23.00
C ASP A 475 3.42 11.90 22.20
N LEU A 476 2.14 12.05 21.90
CA LEU A 476 1.31 11.05 21.24
C LEU A 476 0.42 11.72 20.19
N GLY A 477 0.53 11.28 18.94
CA GLY A 477 -0.30 11.73 17.82
C GLY A 477 -1.17 10.60 17.31
N LEU A 478 -2.49 10.81 17.26
CA LEU A 478 -3.46 9.84 16.75
C LEU A 478 -3.99 10.32 15.41
N PHE A 479 -3.76 9.52 14.37
CA PHE A 479 -4.32 9.71 13.04
C PHE A 479 -5.09 8.45 12.65
N VAL A 480 -6.27 8.28 13.26
CA VAL A 480 -7.04 7.03 13.23
C VAL A 480 -8.37 7.26 12.52
N GLY A 481 -8.72 6.34 11.62
CA GLY A 481 -10.00 6.34 10.94
C GLY A 481 -10.13 7.35 9.81
N LEU A 482 -9.03 7.99 9.40
CA LEU A 482 -8.98 8.92 8.27
C LEU A 482 -7.84 8.64 7.28
N SER A 483 -6.80 7.91 7.69
CA SER A 483 -5.67 7.49 6.83
C SER A 483 -6.10 6.82 5.52
N SER A 484 -7.12 5.97 5.57
CA SER A 484 -7.72 5.28 4.41
C SER A 484 -8.77 6.10 3.65
N TRP A 485 -9.15 7.28 4.14
CA TRP A 485 -10.28 8.04 3.58
C TRP A 485 -9.86 9.41 3.03
N LEU A 486 -8.74 9.96 3.52
CA LEU A 486 -8.14 11.15 2.93
C LEU A 486 -7.53 10.84 1.55
N PRO A 487 -7.57 11.81 0.61
CA PRO A 487 -6.73 11.75 -0.56
C PRO A 487 -5.25 11.60 -0.16
N LYS A 488 -4.47 10.92 -1.00
CA LYS A 488 -3.11 10.50 -0.64
C LYS A 488 -2.17 11.66 -0.34
N GLN A 489 -2.28 12.77 -1.08
CA GLN A 489 -1.46 13.96 -0.82
C GLN A 489 -1.71 14.57 0.56
N PRO A 490 -2.94 15.00 0.92
CA PRO A 490 -3.24 15.48 2.27
C PRO A 490 -2.86 14.48 3.37
N MET A 491 -2.99 13.17 3.11
CA MET A 491 -2.55 12.14 4.06
C MET A 491 -1.03 12.20 4.30
N LEU A 492 -0.20 12.26 3.24
CA LEU A 492 1.26 12.39 3.40
C LEU A 492 1.66 13.72 4.04
N GLU A 493 1.00 14.83 3.67
CA GLU A 493 1.22 16.14 4.26
C GLU A 493 0.92 16.14 5.75
N HIS A 494 -0.20 15.53 6.16
CA HIS A 494 -0.57 15.44 7.57
C HIS A 494 0.39 14.55 8.37
N LEU A 495 0.84 13.41 7.82
CA LEU A 495 1.85 12.57 8.47
C LEU A 495 3.17 13.32 8.68
N ARG A 496 3.64 14.07 7.67
CA ARG A 496 4.85 14.90 7.79
C ARG A 496 4.69 16.01 8.82
N TRP A 497 3.51 16.63 8.85
CA TRP A 497 3.18 17.64 9.85
C TRP A 497 3.18 17.05 11.26
N LEU A 498 2.57 15.87 11.47
CA LEU A 498 2.62 15.14 12.74
C LEU A 498 4.05 14.84 13.13
N ARG A 499 4.88 14.34 12.20
CA ARG A 499 6.30 14.08 12.47
C ARG A 499 7.03 15.34 12.95
N ALA A 500 6.75 16.50 12.34
CA ALA A 500 7.40 17.76 12.72
C ALA A 500 6.90 18.32 14.07
N ASN A 501 5.72 17.90 14.53
CA ASN A 501 5.09 18.40 15.74
C ASN A 501 5.07 17.37 16.88
N LEU A 502 5.59 16.17 16.68
CA LEU A 502 5.83 15.19 17.73
C LEU A 502 7.21 15.42 18.37
N ALA A 503 7.31 15.15 19.67
CA ALA A 503 8.56 15.12 20.39
C ALA A 503 9.53 14.07 19.79
N PRO A 504 10.85 14.18 20.01
CA PRO A 504 11.82 13.22 19.49
C PRO A 504 11.56 11.76 19.90
N ASP A 505 11.00 11.53 21.10
CA ASP A 505 10.56 10.23 21.59
C ASP A 505 9.05 9.98 21.38
N GLY A 506 8.40 10.85 20.61
CA GLY A 506 6.98 10.85 20.35
C GLY A 506 6.52 9.63 19.55
N VAL A 507 5.25 9.29 19.72
CA VAL A 507 4.64 8.12 19.08
C VAL A 507 3.46 8.55 18.21
N LEU A 508 3.46 8.07 16.97
CA LEU A 508 2.29 8.07 16.10
C LEU A 508 1.51 6.77 16.30
N VAL A 509 0.20 6.90 16.51
CA VAL A 509 -0.76 5.81 16.40
C VAL A 509 -1.66 6.07 15.20
N THR A 510 -1.66 5.16 14.24
CA THR A 510 -2.51 5.26 13.05
C THR A 510 -3.09 3.89 12.71
N ASP A 511 -3.99 3.85 11.75
CA ASP A 511 -4.56 2.61 11.23
C ASP A 511 -4.46 2.54 9.71
N CYS A 512 -4.61 1.35 9.17
CA CYS A 512 -4.87 1.15 7.76
C CYS A 512 -5.84 0.00 7.53
N PHE A 513 -6.44 -0.01 6.35
CA PHE A 513 -7.33 -1.08 5.91
C PHE A 513 -6.76 -1.80 4.70
N THR A 514 -6.87 -3.13 4.71
CA THR A 514 -6.62 -4.00 3.57
C THR A 514 -7.94 -4.21 2.82
N PRO A 515 -7.97 -4.16 1.48
CA PRO A 515 -9.21 -4.30 0.74
C PRO A 515 -9.77 -5.72 0.90
N ALA A 516 -11.08 -5.83 1.13
CA ALA A 516 -11.80 -7.09 1.14
C ALA A 516 -13.12 -6.98 0.37
N ALA A 517 -14.04 -7.95 0.53
CA ALA A 517 -15.34 -7.96 -0.13
C ALA A 517 -16.09 -6.62 -0.04
N TYR A 518 -16.11 -6.00 1.14
CA TYR A 518 -16.79 -4.73 1.40
C TYR A 518 -16.25 -3.57 0.56
N ALA A 519 -14.97 -3.62 0.16
CA ALA A 519 -14.34 -2.54 -0.60
C ALA A 519 -14.97 -2.41 -2.01
N VAL A 520 -15.36 -3.54 -2.60
CA VAL A 520 -16.10 -3.56 -3.89
C VAL A 520 -17.49 -2.96 -3.73
N GLY A 521 -18.19 -3.31 -2.64
CA GLY A 521 -19.48 -2.72 -2.31
C GLY A 521 -19.37 -1.21 -2.08
N GLY A 522 -18.39 -0.78 -1.30
CA GLY A 522 -18.10 0.63 -1.03
C GLY A 522 -17.84 1.42 -2.32
N ALA A 523 -16.98 0.89 -3.20
CA ALA A 523 -16.70 1.50 -4.51
C ALA A 523 -17.96 1.58 -5.39
N ALA A 524 -18.79 0.53 -5.44
CA ALA A 524 -20.07 0.55 -6.18
C ALA A 524 -21.06 1.57 -5.60
N MET A 525 -20.99 1.82 -4.29
CA MET A 525 -21.75 2.83 -3.58
C MET A 525 -21.15 4.25 -3.70
N GLY A 526 -19.98 4.39 -4.32
CA GLY A 526 -19.32 5.67 -4.57
C GLY A 526 -18.43 6.16 -3.42
N TYR A 527 -18.12 5.32 -2.43
CA TYR A 527 -17.17 5.67 -1.38
C TYR A 527 -15.76 5.82 -1.95
N ARG A 528 -15.07 6.87 -1.51
CA ARG A 528 -13.70 7.19 -1.88
C ARG A 528 -12.78 6.66 -0.79
N ALA A 529 -12.05 5.59 -1.08
CA ALA A 529 -11.18 4.92 -0.12
C ALA A 529 -9.82 4.58 -0.74
N ASN A 530 -8.82 4.55 0.13
CA ASN A 530 -7.45 4.16 -0.13
C ASN A 530 -7.09 3.02 0.83
N TYR A 531 -6.52 1.95 0.29
CA TYR A 531 -6.19 0.76 1.04
C TYR A 531 -4.69 0.52 1.02
N TYR A 532 -4.18 0.12 2.18
CA TYR A 532 -2.75 -0.05 2.42
C TYR A 532 -2.55 -1.38 3.15
N PRO A 533 -1.93 -2.36 2.49
CA PRO A 533 -1.31 -3.47 3.20
C PRO A 533 -0.35 -2.93 4.28
N PRO A 534 -0.18 -3.62 5.42
CA PRO A 534 0.63 -3.10 6.53
C PRO A 534 2.07 -2.76 6.16
N ASP A 535 2.71 -3.55 5.30
CA ASP A 535 4.08 -3.31 4.83
C ASP A 535 4.18 -2.03 3.98
N VAL A 536 3.17 -1.78 3.13
CA VAL A 536 3.06 -0.52 2.37
C VAL A 536 2.86 0.66 3.31
N MET A 537 1.97 0.55 4.31
CA MET A 537 1.77 1.63 5.29
C MET A 537 3.07 1.90 6.07
N ARG A 538 3.79 0.85 6.50
CA ARG A 538 5.09 1.01 7.17
C ARG A 538 6.12 1.75 6.31
N ALA A 539 6.23 1.42 5.03
CA ALA A 539 7.12 2.13 4.12
C ALA A 539 6.70 3.60 3.91
N VAL A 540 5.39 3.88 3.86
CA VAL A 540 4.86 5.25 3.80
C VAL A 540 5.17 6.02 5.09
N LEU A 541 5.04 5.40 6.26
CA LEU A 541 5.40 6.01 7.53
C LEU A 541 6.91 6.32 7.59
N ASP A 542 7.76 5.39 7.14
CA ASP A 542 9.21 5.60 7.05
C ASP A 542 9.56 6.77 6.12
N TYR A 543 8.90 6.85 4.97
CA TYR A 543 9.01 7.97 4.03
C TYR A 543 8.54 9.32 4.60
N CYS A 544 7.59 9.31 5.54
CA CYS A 544 7.12 10.50 6.24
C CYS A 544 7.97 10.87 7.48
N GLY A 545 9.04 10.12 7.76
CA GLY A 545 9.98 10.41 8.86
C GLY A 545 9.64 9.74 10.20
N PHE A 546 8.85 8.68 10.18
CA PHE A 546 8.64 7.80 11.33
C PHE A 546 9.51 6.55 11.24
N ASP A 547 9.68 5.82 12.33
CA ASP A 547 10.30 4.49 12.32
C ASP A 547 9.31 3.44 11.82
N GLY A 548 9.06 3.42 10.51
CA GLY A 548 8.15 2.47 9.87
C GLY A 548 8.67 1.03 9.94
N LEU A 549 9.99 0.83 9.90
CA LEU A 549 10.61 -0.48 10.04
C LEU A 549 10.53 -1.02 11.48
N GLY A 550 10.59 -0.19 12.51
CA GLY A 550 10.36 -0.59 13.89
C GLY A 550 8.88 -0.60 14.31
N ALA A 551 7.98 -0.08 13.48
CA ALA A 551 6.57 0.04 13.82
C ALA A 551 5.91 -1.32 14.13
N THR A 552 5.22 -1.39 15.26
CA THR A 552 4.43 -2.58 15.62
C THR A 552 3.10 -2.56 14.89
N VAL A 553 2.68 -3.71 14.38
CA VAL A 553 1.39 -3.88 13.69
C VAL A 553 0.55 -4.91 14.45
N GLU A 554 -0.65 -4.51 14.85
CA GLU A 554 -1.64 -5.43 15.41
C GLU A 554 -2.89 -5.42 14.53
N SER A 555 -3.37 -6.61 14.16
CA SER A 555 -4.48 -6.77 13.20
C SER A 555 -5.76 -7.20 13.93
N GLY A 556 -6.90 -6.73 13.43
CA GLY A 556 -8.20 -7.29 13.83
C GLY A 556 -8.34 -8.75 13.39
N ARG A 557 -9.37 -9.44 13.91
CA ARG A 557 -9.52 -10.90 13.73
C ARG A 557 -9.62 -11.35 12.28
N ASP A 558 -10.15 -10.49 11.42
CA ASP A 558 -10.42 -10.77 10.02
C ASP A 558 -9.30 -10.23 9.11
N GLU A 559 -8.22 -9.68 9.68
CA GLU A 559 -7.09 -9.04 8.97
C GLU A 559 -7.52 -7.92 7.99
N ILE A 560 -8.68 -7.30 8.28
CA ILE A 560 -9.23 -6.19 7.50
C ILE A 560 -8.63 -4.85 7.94
N ASN A 561 -8.51 -4.65 9.25
CA ASN A 561 -7.96 -3.44 9.87
C ASN A 561 -6.65 -3.77 10.57
N HIS A 562 -5.74 -2.81 10.55
CA HIS A 562 -4.44 -2.91 11.20
C HIS A 562 -4.15 -1.60 11.93
N VAL A 563 -3.69 -1.69 13.17
CA VAL A 563 -3.24 -0.55 13.96
C VAL A 563 -1.72 -0.56 13.97
N LEU A 564 -1.12 0.59 13.73
CA LEU A 564 0.32 0.79 13.69
C LEU A 564 0.73 1.77 14.77
N HIS A 565 1.76 1.41 15.53
CA HIS A 565 2.46 2.32 16.44
C HIS A 565 3.86 2.54 15.90
N ALA A 566 4.17 3.78 15.53
CA ALA A 566 5.47 4.15 14.97
C ALA A 566 6.08 5.27 15.81
N ARG A 567 7.36 5.16 16.15
CA ARG A 567 8.10 6.24 16.82
C ARG A 567 8.53 7.28 15.79
N VAL A 568 8.81 8.50 16.23
CA VAL A 568 9.54 9.46 15.40
C VAL A 568 10.92 8.87 15.09
N LEU A 569 11.35 8.98 13.83
CA LEU A 569 12.69 8.56 13.45
C LEU A 569 13.71 9.54 14.04
N SER A 570 14.54 9.06 14.97
CA SER A 570 15.63 9.86 15.54
C SER A 570 16.59 10.29 14.44
N SER A 571 16.89 11.58 14.37
CA SER A 571 17.82 12.15 13.39
C SER A 571 19.30 11.92 13.72
N GLU A 572 19.63 10.98 14.62
CA GLU A 572 21.01 10.64 14.95
C GLU A 572 21.36 9.23 14.42
N PRO A 573 22.52 9.09 13.74
CA PRO A 573 22.98 7.86 13.11
C PRO A 573 23.42 6.76 14.07
#